data_AF-A0A2N5CRN0-F1
#
_entry.id   AF-A0A2N5CRN0-F1
#
_cell.length_a   1.000
_cell.length_b   1.000
_cell.length_c   1.000
_cell.angle_alpha   90.00
_cell.angle_beta   90.00
_cell.angle_gamma   90.00
#
_symmetry.space_group_name_H-M   'P 1'
#
loop_
_entity.id
_entity.type
_entity.pdbx_description
1 polymer ?
#
loop_
_entity_poly.entity_id
_entity_poly.type
_entity_poly.pdbx_seq_one_letter_code
_entity_poly.pdbx_strand_id
1 'polypeptide(L)'
;MLSRRHVLAGASALVLAGIGGNASAAPAAFTVTTPMAAPEWALLQRELLRANEQACEAFFARYFDERGYLLAFERWGANDGPDDAIENVNDWPTLHALGAGDRVLELAQKAFEGNIRQYTAARTKDVPFARDGMYYKEFPVMSDWQHLSEGLSVFNLLGLSAPNDPRFRERAKRFSGFYTGEDPSTPNYDPKLNIIRSMITGSRGPMLRKATPLDWAGDPFDVTHFYMEHGERSYEETLAHYDEYGDVVGDSPLNLQATSLVMNAYMLDHEARYRDWILKYVDGWIERARANGDVIPSKVGLDGQVPKGRWWSGTYGWGFSPVVPQSGHREDRNRVPRAVVGFMNAYLLTGDDKYLDVWRRQNDVINGQKKVLDGKVSTPRMYGPKGWYGYAPGEYQLNGLEIWYLSMKASDRARAASHPWLDWLDGKDPSFPAKALRGDLERVQARAKAQRDDASTPDTRLADAALDINPASVTALIQLMEGGIHIARPPWSKSSPAQGGALHYARLRYFDPERRRAGVPPDVAALVETLTDDETVVSLVNLSPTAARMVTVQGGAYGEHQILGAAIGEGAVQAVDASAFTVRLAPGSGARLTLKMKRHANQPTLSFPWDRAG
;
A
#
# COMPACT_ATOMS: atom_id res chain seq x y z
N MET A 1 41.06 -72.28 13.69
CA MET A 1 40.60 -71.72 14.99
C MET A 1 40.14 -70.28 14.77
N LEU A 2 39.15 -69.86 15.56
CA LEU A 2 38.30 -68.68 15.37
C LEU A 2 38.97 -67.31 15.62
N SER A 3 38.37 -66.26 15.00
CA SER A 3 38.21 -64.86 15.50
C SER A 3 39.45 -63.94 15.46
N ARG A 4 39.49 -62.67 14.99
CA ARG A 4 38.55 -61.54 14.78
C ARG A 4 39.18 -60.59 13.72
N ARG A 5 38.51 -60.31 12.59
CA ARG A 5 37.70 -59.10 12.23
C ARG A 5 38.47 -57.83 11.83
N HIS A 6 38.19 -57.45 10.57
CA HIS A 6 38.74 -56.36 9.76
C HIS A 6 38.07 -55.00 9.99
N VAL A 7 38.82 -53.92 9.69
CA VAL A 7 38.27 -52.60 9.34
C VAL A 7 38.08 -52.57 7.82
N LEU A 8 36.83 -52.43 7.39
CA LEU A 8 36.41 -52.24 6.00
C LEU A 8 36.03 -50.77 5.81
N ALA A 9 36.66 -50.11 4.85
CA ALA A 9 36.15 -48.89 4.23
C ALA A 9 35.06 -49.29 3.23
N GLY A 10 33.84 -48.80 3.44
CA GLY A 10 32.70 -49.01 2.56
C GLY A 10 32.10 -47.68 2.13
N ALA A 11 32.17 -47.42 0.84
CA ALA A 11 31.42 -46.36 0.17
C ALA A 11 29.92 -46.69 0.22
N SER A 12 29.11 -45.75 0.70
CA SER A 12 27.65 -45.82 0.61
C SER A 12 27.15 -44.88 -0.48
N ALA A 13 26.73 -45.47 -1.59
CA ALA A 13 25.88 -44.84 -2.58
C ALA A 13 24.48 -44.64 -1.97
N LEU A 14 24.04 -43.38 -1.86
CA LEU A 14 22.66 -43.04 -1.51
C LEU A 14 21.89 -42.80 -2.80
N VAL A 15 21.07 -43.79 -3.15
CA VAL A 15 20.04 -43.72 -4.18
C VAL A 15 18.95 -42.78 -3.67
N LEU A 16 18.90 -41.55 -4.18
CA LEU A 16 17.71 -40.69 -4.10
C LEU A 16 16.68 -41.21 -5.11
N ALA A 17 15.81 -42.11 -4.66
CA ALA A 17 14.57 -42.40 -5.36
C ALA A 17 13.63 -41.20 -5.16
N GLY A 18 13.42 -40.44 -6.24
CA GLY A 18 12.43 -39.38 -6.29
C GLY A 18 11.03 -39.95 -6.10
N ILE A 19 10.43 -39.68 -4.94
CA ILE A 19 8.98 -39.76 -4.77
C ILE A 19 8.46 -38.38 -5.18
N GLY A 20 8.21 -38.22 -6.48
CA GLY A 20 7.37 -37.15 -6.99
C GLY A 20 5.95 -37.40 -6.50
N GLY A 21 5.66 -36.98 -5.27
CA GLY A 21 4.28 -36.88 -4.79
C GLY A 21 3.59 -35.82 -5.65
N ASN A 22 2.67 -36.25 -6.51
CA ASN A 22 1.65 -35.36 -7.03
C ASN A 22 0.94 -34.76 -5.81
N ALA A 23 1.29 -33.52 -5.47
CA ALA A 23 0.58 -32.75 -4.46
C ALA A 23 -0.84 -32.55 -4.99
N SER A 24 -1.75 -33.44 -4.63
CA SER A 24 -3.18 -33.24 -4.88
C SER A 24 -3.57 -31.97 -4.14
N ALA A 25 -4.03 -30.97 -4.89
CA ALA A 25 -4.73 -29.83 -4.28
C ALA A 25 -5.86 -30.36 -3.38
N ALA A 26 -6.16 -29.62 -2.30
CA ALA A 26 -7.31 -29.94 -1.46
C ALA A 26 -8.58 -30.04 -2.33
N PRO A 27 -9.47 -31.02 -2.08
CA PRO A 27 -10.68 -31.18 -2.89
C PRO A 27 -11.51 -29.89 -2.87
N ALA A 28 -12.04 -29.50 -4.02
CA ALA A 28 -12.87 -28.30 -4.12
C ALA A 28 -14.13 -28.47 -3.27
N ALA A 29 -14.42 -27.46 -2.45
CA ALA A 29 -15.63 -27.42 -1.62
C ALA A 29 -16.89 -27.25 -2.48
N PHE A 30 -16.75 -26.61 -3.64
CA PHE A 30 -17.84 -26.33 -4.56
C PHE A 30 -17.45 -26.66 -5.99
N THR A 31 -18.41 -27.13 -6.79
CA THR A 31 -18.26 -27.31 -8.23
C THR A 31 -19.35 -26.54 -8.98
N VAL A 32 -18.94 -25.68 -9.90
CA VAL A 32 -19.82 -24.95 -10.82
C VAL A 32 -19.72 -25.62 -12.18
N THR A 33 -20.85 -26.11 -12.68
CA THR A 33 -20.97 -26.72 -14.02
C THR A 33 -21.92 -25.96 -14.94
N THR A 34 -22.61 -24.94 -14.41
CA THR A 34 -23.57 -24.14 -15.16
C THR A 34 -22.87 -23.40 -16.31
N PRO A 35 -23.24 -23.66 -17.57
CA PRO A 35 -22.67 -22.93 -18.70
C PRO A 35 -22.96 -21.43 -18.59
N MET A 36 -21.96 -20.61 -18.89
CA MET A 36 -22.09 -19.15 -18.90
C MET A 36 -21.40 -18.59 -20.14
N ALA A 37 -22.14 -17.85 -20.95
CA ALA A 37 -21.54 -17.08 -22.03
C ALA A 37 -20.57 -16.05 -21.44
N ALA A 38 -19.35 -15.96 -21.99
CA ALA A 38 -18.30 -15.06 -21.50
C ALA A 38 -18.81 -13.61 -21.42
N PRO A 39 -19.01 -13.06 -20.21
CA PRO A 39 -19.45 -11.69 -20.07
C PRO A 39 -18.36 -10.72 -20.53
N GLU A 40 -18.74 -9.56 -21.06
CA GLU A 40 -17.79 -8.55 -21.54
C GLU A 40 -16.77 -8.15 -20.46
N TRP A 41 -17.23 -7.90 -19.22
CA TRP A 41 -16.35 -7.52 -18.12
C TRP A 41 -15.28 -8.60 -17.82
N ALA A 42 -15.61 -9.88 -18.00
CA ALA A 42 -14.69 -10.99 -17.71
C ALA A 42 -13.56 -11.02 -18.75
N LEU A 43 -13.91 -10.82 -20.02
CA LEU A 43 -12.94 -10.68 -21.11
C LEU A 43 -12.04 -9.46 -20.89
N LEU A 44 -12.62 -8.31 -20.52
CA LEU A 44 -11.88 -7.08 -20.25
C LEU A 44 -10.92 -7.21 -19.05
N GLN A 45 -11.29 -7.92 -17.98
CA GLN A 45 -10.37 -8.19 -16.86
C GLN A 45 -9.14 -8.97 -17.32
N ARG A 46 -9.34 -10.05 -18.09
CA ARG A 46 -8.22 -10.86 -18.59
C ARG A 46 -7.33 -10.07 -19.55
N GLU A 47 -7.94 -9.26 -20.41
CA GLU A 47 -7.22 -8.39 -21.33
C GLU A 47 -6.43 -7.31 -20.59
N LEU A 48 -7.00 -6.70 -19.54
CA LEU A 48 -6.32 -5.71 -18.72
C LEU A 48 -5.11 -6.30 -17.99
N LEU A 49 -5.22 -7.50 -17.41
CA LEU A 49 -4.08 -8.20 -16.81
C LEU A 49 -2.95 -8.42 -17.84
N ARG A 50 -3.30 -8.92 -19.03
CA ARG A 50 -2.36 -9.17 -20.13
C ARG A 50 -1.69 -7.88 -20.63
N ALA A 51 -2.46 -6.82 -20.83
CA ALA A 51 -1.96 -5.54 -21.32
C ALA A 51 -1.00 -4.90 -20.31
N ASN A 52 -1.32 -4.97 -19.01
CA ASN A 52 -0.44 -4.52 -17.95
C ASN A 52 0.90 -5.29 -17.97
N GLU A 53 0.91 -6.62 -18.05
CA GLU A 53 2.16 -7.41 -18.09
C GLU A 53 3.08 -6.93 -19.21
N GLN A 54 2.56 -6.85 -20.43
CA GLN A 54 3.32 -6.44 -21.61
C GLN A 54 3.90 -5.04 -21.46
N ALA A 55 3.10 -4.12 -20.91
CA ALA A 55 3.53 -2.74 -20.69
C ALA A 55 4.58 -2.65 -19.57
N CYS A 56 4.42 -3.37 -18.46
CA CYS A 56 5.40 -3.43 -17.37
C CYS A 56 6.74 -4.00 -17.86
N GLU A 57 6.73 -5.08 -18.64
CA GLU A 57 7.96 -5.63 -19.21
C GLU A 57 8.69 -4.64 -20.13
N ALA A 58 7.95 -3.95 -21.01
CA ALA A 58 8.50 -2.93 -21.88
C ALA A 58 9.05 -1.73 -21.10
N PHE A 59 8.35 -1.31 -20.04
CA PHE A 59 8.79 -0.26 -19.13
C PHE A 59 10.09 -0.66 -18.43
N PHE A 60 10.14 -1.85 -17.84
CA PHE A 60 11.36 -2.32 -17.16
C PHE A 60 12.56 -2.32 -18.10
N ALA A 61 12.40 -2.84 -19.31
CA ALA A 61 13.47 -2.91 -20.31
C ALA A 61 14.01 -1.53 -20.73
N ARG A 62 13.20 -0.47 -20.60
CA ARG A 62 13.59 0.91 -20.95
C ARG A 62 14.29 1.63 -19.79
N TYR A 63 13.80 1.44 -18.57
CA TYR A 63 14.16 2.27 -17.42
C TYR A 63 15.09 1.57 -16.43
N PHE A 64 15.29 0.26 -16.53
CA PHE A 64 16.15 -0.50 -15.63
C PHE A 64 17.22 -1.29 -16.38
N ASP A 65 18.38 -1.45 -15.75
CA ASP A 65 19.44 -2.28 -16.30
C ASP A 65 19.36 -3.75 -15.86
N GLU A 66 20.34 -4.54 -16.28
CA GLU A 66 20.42 -5.96 -15.93
C GLU A 66 20.61 -6.24 -14.43
N ARG A 67 21.08 -5.26 -13.66
CA ARG A 67 21.24 -5.32 -12.19
C ARG A 67 19.96 -4.90 -11.47
N GLY A 68 18.95 -4.39 -12.19
CA GLY A 68 17.74 -3.82 -11.64
C GLY A 68 17.92 -2.39 -11.14
N TYR A 69 18.99 -1.71 -11.53
CA TYR A 69 19.21 -0.31 -11.16
C TYR A 69 18.31 0.56 -12.04
N LEU A 70 17.70 1.58 -11.43
CA LEU A 70 17.00 2.59 -12.21
C LEU A 70 18.04 3.39 -13.00
N LEU A 71 17.79 3.55 -14.30
CA LEU A 71 18.59 4.36 -15.19
C LEU A 71 18.18 5.83 -15.06
N ALA A 72 18.70 6.50 -14.03
CA ALA A 72 18.47 7.90 -13.72
C ALA A 72 19.72 8.53 -13.09
N PHE A 73 19.73 9.85 -12.97
CA PHE A 73 20.74 10.59 -12.24
C PHE A 73 20.62 10.27 -10.74
N GLU A 74 21.56 9.48 -10.23
CA GLU A 74 21.58 9.03 -8.84
C GLU A 74 21.88 10.19 -7.89
N ARG A 75 20.91 10.57 -7.06
CA ARG A 75 21.08 11.60 -6.04
C ARG A 75 20.26 11.35 -4.79
N TRP A 76 20.53 12.17 -3.77
CA TRP A 76 19.68 12.33 -2.61
C TRP A 76 18.74 13.51 -2.85
N GLY A 77 17.49 13.36 -2.46
CA GLY A 77 16.48 14.42 -2.50
C GLY A 77 15.16 13.89 -1.96
N ALA A 78 14.28 14.78 -1.52
CA ALA A 78 12.93 14.40 -1.10
C ALA A 78 11.92 14.35 -2.26
N ASN A 79 12.27 14.85 -3.46
CA ASN A 79 11.40 14.81 -4.63
C ASN A 79 11.93 13.93 -5.77
N ASP A 80 13.17 13.47 -5.67
CA ASP A 80 13.90 12.78 -6.74
C ASP A 80 14.93 11.80 -6.16
N GLY A 81 14.56 11.19 -5.04
CA GLY A 81 15.45 10.43 -4.18
C GLY A 81 15.39 8.91 -4.38
N PRO A 82 16.00 8.17 -3.44
CA PRO A 82 15.95 6.71 -3.39
C PRO A 82 14.54 6.11 -3.26
N ASP A 83 13.58 6.87 -2.73
CA ASP A 83 12.18 6.45 -2.59
C ASP A 83 11.45 6.53 -3.93
N ASP A 84 11.56 7.62 -4.68
CA ASP A 84 10.98 7.74 -6.02
C ASP A 84 11.52 6.67 -6.98
N ALA A 85 12.78 6.28 -6.81
CA ALA A 85 13.40 5.32 -7.70
C ALA A 85 12.68 3.96 -7.71
N ILE A 86 12.30 3.45 -6.53
CA ILE A 86 11.57 2.18 -6.41
C ILE A 86 10.08 2.33 -6.76
N GLU A 87 9.53 3.53 -6.68
CA GLU A 87 8.12 3.78 -7.01
C GLU A 87 7.78 3.63 -8.49
N ASN A 88 8.80 3.60 -9.35
CA ASN A 88 8.66 3.28 -10.77
C ASN A 88 8.07 1.88 -11.02
N VAL A 89 8.03 1.01 -10.00
CA VAL A 89 7.34 -0.29 -10.03
C VAL A 89 6.22 -0.42 -8.99
N ASN A 90 5.65 0.70 -8.53
CA ASN A 90 4.43 0.72 -7.71
C ASN A 90 3.31 -0.12 -8.36
N ASP A 91 2.53 -0.80 -7.52
CA ASP A 91 1.41 -1.70 -7.87
C ASP A 91 1.78 -3.01 -8.60
N TRP A 92 3.03 -3.25 -8.97
CA TRP A 92 3.42 -4.50 -9.65
C TRP A 92 3.23 -5.74 -8.76
N PRO A 93 3.54 -5.71 -7.44
CA PRO A 93 3.20 -6.82 -6.55
C PRO A 93 1.69 -7.08 -6.45
N THR A 94 0.87 -6.02 -6.47
CA THR A 94 -0.60 -6.09 -6.45
C THR A 94 -1.13 -6.68 -7.74
N LEU A 95 -0.62 -6.24 -8.89
CA LEU A 95 -0.98 -6.75 -10.20
C LEU A 95 -0.72 -8.27 -10.32
N HIS A 96 0.43 -8.74 -9.81
CA HIS A 96 0.70 -10.17 -9.68
C HIS A 96 -0.31 -10.86 -8.74
N ALA A 97 -0.59 -10.28 -7.58
CA ALA A 97 -1.53 -10.80 -6.60
C ALA A 97 -2.99 -10.83 -7.10
N LEU A 98 -3.32 -10.04 -8.12
CA LEU A 98 -4.61 -10.06 -8.83
C LEU A 98 -4.67 -11.18 -9.88
N GLY A 99 -3.55 -11.61 -10.45
CA GLY A 99 -3.49 -12.71 -11.44
C GLY A 99 -2.64 -12.45 -12.68
N ALA A 100 -1.84 -11.38 -12.72
CA ALA A 100 -0.78 -11.23 -13.73
C ALA A 100 0.34 -12.24 -13.49
N GLY A 101 1.03 -12.69 -14.53
CA GLY A 101 2.04 -13.74 -14.49
C GLY A 101 3.29 -13.42 -13.67
N ASP A 102 4.03 -14.48 -13.36
CA ASP A 102 5.19 -14.48 -12.45
C ASP A 102 6.26 -13.46 -12.87
N ARG A 103 6.34 -13.15 -14.18
CA ARG A 103 7.32 -12.22 -14.73
C ARG A 103 7.23 -10.82 -14.12
N VAL A 104 6.02 -10.32 -13.85
CA VAL A 104 5.83 -9.01 -13.21
C VAL A 104 6.43 -8.99 -11.80
N LEU A 105 6.24 -10.07 -11.03
CA LEU A 105 6.81 -10.20 -9.69
C LEU A 105 8.33 -10.29 -9.74
N GLU A 106 8.88 -11.10 -10.65
CA GLU A 106 10.33 -11.22 -10.83
C GLU A 106 10.98 -9.85 -11.10
N LEU A 107 10.37 -9.05 -11.96
CA LEU A 107 10.86 -7.71 -12.29
C LEU A 107 10.73 -6.75 -11.11
N ALA A 108 9.60 -6.77 -10.38
CA ALA A 108 9.43 -5.95 -9.18
C ALA A 108 10.47 -6.27 -8.09
N GLN A 109 10.72 -7.57 -7.84
CA GLN A 109 11.77 -8.01 -6.92
C GLN A 109 13.16 -7.60 -7.40
N LYS A 110 13.42 -7.72 -8.72
CA LYS A 110 14.69 -7.29 -9.31
C LYS A 110 14.93 -5.79 -9.15
N ALA A 111 13.93 -4.94 -9.41
CA ALA A 111 13.99 -3.50 -9.15
C ALA A 111 14.23 -3.21 -7.66
N PHE A 112 13.52 -3.89 -6.75
CA PHE A 112 13.69 -3.70 -5.31
C PHE A 112 15.11 -4.02 -4.82
N GLU A 113 15.64 -5.17 -5.25
CA GLU A 113 17.02 -5.57 -4.94
C GLU A 113 18.05 -4.65 -5.59
N GLY A 114 17.77 -4.15 -6.79
CA GLY A 114 18.59 -3.17 -7.49
C GLY A 114 18.63 -1.84 -6.74
N ASN A 115 17.48 -1.31 -6.35
CA ASN A 115 17.33 -0.08 -5.58
C ASN A 115 18.15 -0.11 -4.27
N ILE A 116 18.02 -1.19 -3.50
CA ILE A 116 18.79 -1.36 -2.26
C ILE A 116 20.29 -1.27 -2.54
N ARG A 117 20.79 -1.99 -3.55
CA ARG A 117 22.24 -1.99 -3.86
C ARG A 117 22.70 -0.65 -4.42
N GLN A 118 21.93 -0.05 -5.31
CA GLN A 118 22.20 1.23 -5.96
C GLN A 118 22.36 2.33 -4.90
N TYR A 119 21.37 2.50 -4.03
CA TYR A 119 21.38 3.57 -3.03
C TYR A 119 22.16 3.24 -1.76
N THR A 120 22.56 1.98 -1.54
CA THR A 120 23.63 1.67 -0.58
C THR A 120 24.99 2.16 -1.10
N ALA A 121 25.23 2.07 -2.41
CA ALA A 121 26.47 2.51 -3.04
C ALA A 121 26.52 4.03 -3.27
N ALA A 122 25.39 4.65 -3.63
CA ALA A 122 25.27 6.09 -3.86
C ALA A 122 25.51 6.88 -2.57
N ARG A 123 26.26 7.98 -2.67
CA ARG A 123 26.72 8.78 -1.53
C ARG A 123 26.56 10.26 -1.83
N THR A 124 26.29 11.01 -0.79
CA THR A 124 26.35 12.47 -0.83
C THR A 124 27.74 12.97 -0.41
N LYS A 125 28.05 14.19 -0.78
CA LYS A 125 29.19 14.98 -0.34
C LYS A 125 28.76 15.99 0.72
N ASP A 126 27.65 16.70 0.50
CA ASP A 126 27.28 17.86 1.32
C ASP A 126 26.25 17.49 2.39
N VAL A 127 25.32 16.55 2.11
CA VAL A 127 24.41 15.99 3.13
C VAL A 127 25.14 15.03 4.06
N PRO A 128 25.38 15.35 5.36
CA PRO A 128 26.30 14.57 6.18
C PRO A 128 25.87 13.13 6.46
N PHE A 129 24.57 12.87 6.64
CA PHE A 129 24.06 11.55 7.07
C PHE A 129 24.05 10.49 5.94
N ALA A 130 24.23 10.90 4.68
CA ALA A 130 24.24 10.02 3.50
C ALA A 130 25.63 9.87 2.86
N ARG A 131 26.70 10.39 3.49
CA ARG A 131 28.10 10.30 2.99
C ARG A 131 28.64 8.87 2.92
N ASP A 132 28.13 8.00 3.78
CA ASP A 132 28.53 6.59 3.87
C ASP A 132 27.61 5.65 3.08
N GLY A 133 26.68 6.21 2.31
CA GLY A 133 25.61 5.50 1.62
C GLY A 133 24.27 6.12 1.97
N MET A 134 23.38 6.28 0.98
CA MET A 134 22.01 6.77 1.20
C MET A 134 21.16 5.71 1.92
N TYR A 135 21.50 4.42 1.76
CA TYR A 135 20.93 3.31 2.51
C TYR A 135 21.95 2.73 3.49
N TYR A 136 21.47 2.35 4.67
CA TYR A 136 22.22 1.60 5.67
C TYR A 136 21.32 0.49 6.22
N LYS A 137 21.87 -0.72 6.41
CA LYS A 137 21.07 -1.91 6.76
C LYS A 137 19.88 -2.15 5.80
N GLU A 138 20.08 -1.86 4.50
CA GLU A 138 19.08 -1.95 3.41
C GLU A 138 17.86 -1.03 3.56
N PHE A 139 17.95 0.04 4.35
CA PHE A 139 16.88 1.01 4.57
C PHE A 139 17.43 2.45 4.49
N PRO A 140 16.64 3.45 4.06
CA PRO A 140 17.07 4.85 4.01
C PRO A 140 17.69 5.32 5.32
N VAL A 141 18.80 6.06 5.26
CA VAL A 141 19.53 6.51 6.45
C VAL A 141 18.70 7.44 7.33
N MET A 142 18.08 8.45 6.73
CA MET A 142 17.18 9.43 7.35
C MET A 142 16.30 10.08 6.28
N SER A 143 14.99 9.85 6.28
CA SER A 143 14.01 10.59 5.44
C SER A 143 12.71 10.80 6.23
N ASP A 144 11.82 11.69 5.79
CA ASP A 144 10.54 11.87 6.46
C ASP A 144 9.54 10.74 6.11
N TRP A 145 8.56 10.55 6.98
CA TRP A 145 7.62 9.45 6.83
C TRP A 145 6.62 9.59 5.66
N GLN A 146 6.47 10.75 5.03
CA GLN A 146 5.73 10.81 3.77
C GLN A 146 6.53 10.05 2.69
N HIS A 147 7.80 10.40 2.50
CA HIS A 147 8.67 9.83 1.46
C HIS A 147 9.11 8.40 1.78
N LEU A 148 9.44 8.09 3.05
CA LEU A 148 9.72 6.71 3.45
C LEU A 148 8.57 5.76 3.11
N SER A 149 7.35 6.18 3.36
CA SER A 149 6.17 5.35 3.08
C SER A 149 5.91 5.22 1.58
N GLU A 150 6.10 6.30 0.82
CA GLU A 150 6.03 6.30 -0.63
C GLU A 150 7.02 5.25 -1.23
N GLY A 151 8.29 5.29 -0.83
CA GLY A 151 9.30 4.28 -1.22
C GLY A 151 9.04 2.86 -0.67
N LEU A 152 8.23 2.70 0.38
CA LEU A 152 7.86 1.40 0.94
C LEU A 152 6.62 0.77 0.30
N SER A 153 5.97 1.44 -0.65
CA SER A 153 4.77 0.93 -1.35
C SER A 153 5.00 -0.45 -1.94
N VAL A 154 6.10 -0.65 -2.67
CA VAL A 154 6.45 -1.94 -3.27
C VAL A 154 6.72 -2.98 -2.18
N PHE A 155 7.58 -2.64 -1.20
CA PHE A 155 7.96 -3.55 -0.14
C PHE A 155 6.75 -4.06 0.66
N ASN A 156 5.86 -3.16 1.05
CA ASN A 156 4.70 -3.49 1.87
C ASN A 156 3.71 -4.43 1.17
N LEU A 157 3.77 -4.53 -0.16
CA LEU A 157 2.89 -5.36 -0.98
C LEU A 157 3.58 -6.62 -1.53
N LEU A 158 4.91 -6.74 -1.44
CA LEU A 158 5.65 -7.95 -1.85
C LEU A 158 5.16 -9.21 -1.12
N GLY A 159 4.82 -9.07 0.17
CA GLY A 159 4.30 -10.16 0.99
C GLY A 159 3.02 -10.79 0.44
N LEU A 160 2.22 -10.07 -0.36
CA LEU A 160 1.05 -10.65 -1.04
C LEU A 160 1.47 -11.81 -1.94
N SER A 161 2.62 -11.71 -2.60
CA SER A 161 2.99 -12.66 -3.65
C SER A 161 4.16 -13.56 -3.26
N ALA A 162 5.03 -13.09 -2.37
CA ALA A 162 6.24 -13.80 -1.95
C ALA A 162 6.42 -13.83 -0.42
N PRO A 163 5.43 -14.31 0.36
CA PRO A 163 5.50 -14.31 1.82
C PRO A 163 6.60 -15.22 2.41
N ASN A 164 7.08 -16.16 1.60
CA ASN A 164 8.12 -17.12 1.97
C ASN A 164 9.52 -16.71 1.50
N ASP A 165 9.67 -15.54 0.86
CA ASP A 165 10.99 -15.02 0.49
C ASP A 165 11.79 -14.71 1.78
N PRO A 166 12.94 -15.40 2.01
CA PRO A 166 13.71 -15.22 3.24
C PRO A 166 14.23 -13.78 3.41
N ARG A 167 14.54 -13.07 2.32
CA ARG A 167 15.00 -11.67 2.39
C ARG A 167 13.88 -10.75 2.81
N PHE A 168 12.67 -10.95 2.26
CA PHE A 168 11.49 -10.19 2.67
C PHE A 168 11.21 -10.39 4.16
N ARG A 169 11.23 -11.63 4.65
CA ARG A 169 11.00 -11.95 6.06
C ARG A 169 12.03 -11.30 6.99
N GLU A 170 13.32 -11.41 6.66
CA GLU A 170 14.39 -10.78 7.43
C GLU A 170 14.23 -9.25 7.47
N ARG A 171 13.99 -8.64 6.31
CA ARG A 171 13.79 -7.19 6.19
C ARG A 171 12.56 -6.70 6.94
N ALA A 172 11.44 -7.42 6.87
CA ALA A 172 10.23 -7.05 7.61
C ALA A 172 10.51 -6.94 9.11
N LYS A 173 11.23 -7.92 9.69
CA LYS A 173 11.64 -7.86 11.10
C LYS A 173 12.65 -6.76 11.38
N ARG A 174 13.69 -6.63 10.55
CA ARG A 174 14.75 -5.63 10.76
C ARG A 174 14.23 -4.20 10.64
N PHE A 175 13.44 -3.91 9.62
CA PHE A 175 12.85 -2.58 9.39
C PHE A 175 11.85 -2.23 10.49
N SER A 176 11.05 -3.20 10.94
CA SER A 176 10.20 -3.02 12.12
C SER A 176 11.02 -2.70 13.37
N GLY A 177 12.16 -3.37 13.56
CA GLY A 177 13.07 -3.14 14.68
C GLY A 177 13.58 -1.70 14.81
N PHE A 178 13.67 -0.97 13.70
CA PHE A 178 14.03 0.46 13.70
C PHE A 178 12.97 1.35 14.37
N TYR A 179 11.72 0.88 14.48
CA TYR A 179 10.58 1.64 15.01
C TYR A 179 9.93 1.00 16.24
N THR A 180 10.21 -0.27 16.55
CA THR A 180 9.70 -0.95 17.75
C THR A 180 10.59 -0.77 18.99
N GLY A 181 11.81 -0.26 18.81
CA GLY A 181 12.82 -0.13 19.87
C GLY A 181 13.66 -1.39 20.06
N GLU A 182 13.54 -2.37 19.17
CA GLU A 182 14.34 -3.61 19.19
C GLU A 182 15.78 -3.40 18.72
N ASP A 183 16.02 -2.45 17.80
CA ASP A 183 17.37 -2.08 17.39
C ASP A 183 17.86 -0.86 18.20
N PRO A 184 18.73 -1.06 19.22
CA PRO A 184 19.22 0.02 20.07
C PRO A 184 20.16 0.99 19.32
N SER A 185 20.67 0.62 18.14
CA SER A 185 21.50 1.50 17.31
C SER A 185 20.67 2.55 16.54
N THR A 186 19.35 2.39 16.49
CA THR A 186 18.41 3.28 15.80
C THR A 186 17.31 3.74 16.75
N PRO A 187 17.58 4.68 17.67
CA PRO A 187 16.64 5.07 18.71
C PRO A 187 15.55 6.01 18.17
N ASN A 188 14.83 5.60 17.12
CA ASN A 188 13.72 6.36 16.53
C ASN A 188 12.52 6.40 17.47
N TYR A 189 12.23 5.32 18.18
CA TYR A 189 11.06 5.19 19.05
C TYR A 189 11.44 5.27 20.53
N ASP A 190 10.69 6.07 21.29
CA ASP A 190 10.72 6.10 22.75
C ASP A 190 9.55 5.28 23.32
N PRO A 191 9.81 4.09 23.91
CA PRO A 191 8.75 3.23 24.40
C PRO A 191 8.09 3.74 25.69
N LYS A 192 8.72 4.67 26.43
CA LYS A 192 8.16 5.24 27.67
C LYS A 192 7.15 6.33 27.34
N LEU A 193 7.50 7.19 26.39
CA LEU A 193 6.66 8.31 25.96
C LEU A 193 5.71 7.94 24.81
N ASN A 194 5.89 6.75 24.22
CA ASN A 194 5.09 6.26 23.10
C ASN A 194 5.11 7.25 21.93
N ILE A 195 6.32 7.63 21.51
CA ILE A 195 6.56 8.57 20.41
C ILE A 195 7.65 8.06 19.48
N ILE A 196 7.49 8.31 18.17
CA ILE A 196 8.61 8.35 17.24
C ILE A 196 9.22 9.76 17.32
N ARG A 197 10.52 9.85 17.58
CA ARG A 197 11.19 11.05 18.12
C ARG A 197 11.47 12.15 17.08
N SER A 198 11.20 11.88 15.81
CA SER A 198 11.26 12.84 14.72
C SER A 198 10.33 12.41 13.60
N MET A 199 9.91 13.33 12.74
CA MET A 199 9.33 13.01 11.45
C MET A 199 10.39 12.48 10.47
N ILE A 200 11.63 13.00 10.52
CA ILE A 200 12.77 12.52 9.74
C ILE A 200 13.52 11.44 10.54
N THR A 201 13.44 10.20 10.07
CA THR A 201 13.97 9.01 10.75
C THR A 201 14.55 8.03 9.75
N GLY A 202 15.22 6.98 10.23
CA GLY A 202 15.65 5.88 9.36
C GLY A 202 16.58 4.92 10.06
N SER A 203 17.38 4.20 9.28
CA SER A 203 18.34 3.21 9.75
C SER A 203 19.54 3.81 10.50
N ARG A 204 19.65 5.15 10.56
CA ARG A 204 20.63 5.87 11.39
C ARG A 204 20.01 6.69 12.52
N GLY A 205 18.74 6.44 12.83
CA GLY A 205 18.04 7.08 13.94
C GLY A 205 17.33 8.39 13.56
N PRO A 206 16.82 9.14 14.55
CA PRO A 206 15.97 10.31 14.31
C PRO A 206 16.81 11.60 14.14
N MET A 207 16.31 12.53 13.32
CA MET A 207 16.85 13.89 13.25
C MET A 207 16.38 14.72 14.46
N LEU A 208 17.28 14.98 15.41
CA LEU A 208 16.98 15.72 16.65
C LEU A 208 17.38 17.20 16.61
N ARG A 209 17.50 17.75 15.40
CA ARG A 209 17.73 19.18 15.13
C ARG A 209 16.72 19.66 14.11
N LYS A 210 16.62 20.98 13.93
CA LYS A 210 15.88 21.52 12.78
C LYS A 210 16.50 20.98 11.49
N ALA A 211 15.65 20.58 10.56
CA ALA A 211 16.08 20.28 9.20
C ALA A 211 16.51 21.57 8.51
N THR A 212 17.53 21.45 7.66
CA THR A 212 17.99 22.50 6.76
C THR A 212 17.48 22.20 5.36
N PRO A 213 17.34 23.19 4.48
CA PRO A 213 17.00 22.94 3.07
C PRO A 213 17.85 21.86 2.40
N LEU A 214 19.15 21.81 2.72
CA LEU A 214 20.08 20.82 2.19
C LEU A 214 19.73 19.38 2.57
N ASP A 215 19.18 19.16 3.78
CA ASP A 215 18.78 17.81 4.21
C ASP A 215 17.66 17.23 3.34
N TRP A 216 16.82 18.09 2.77
CA TRP A 216 15.72 17.75 1.87
C TRP A 216 16.14 17.75 0.41
N ALA A 217 16.78 18.85 -0.03
CA ALA A 217 17.11 19.07 -1.42
C ALA A 217 18.25 18.17 -1.90
N GLY A 218 19.18 17.78 -1.03
CA GLY A 218 20.38 17.05 -1.41
C GLY A 218 21.47 17.93 -2.02
N ASP A 219 22.58 17.30 -2.43
CA ASP A 219 23.75 17.99 -2.98
C ASP A 219 23.43 18.84 -4.22
N PRO A 220 24.23 19.90 -4.50
CA PRO A 220 24.08 20.73 -5.69
C PRO A 220 24.17 19.95 -7.00
N PHE A 221 23.30 20.29 -7.95
CA PHE A 221 23.28 19.75 -9.31
C PHE A 221 22.78 20.79 -10.31
N ASP A 222 23.02 20.56 -11.60
CA ASP A 222 22.51 21.45 -12.65
C ASP A 222 21.06 21.08 -12.99
N VAL A 223 20.14 21.88 -12.46
CA VAL A 223 18.68 21.72 -12.63
C VAL A 223 18.24 21.87 -14.11
N THR A 224 19.01 22.58 -14.94
CA THR A 224 18.56 22.96 -16.29
C THR A 224 18.45 21.80 -17.28
N HIS A 225 19.01 20.64 -16.93
CA HIS A 225 18.97 19.42 -17.72
C HIS A 225 17.78 18.51 -17.41
N PHE A 226 16.99 18.84 -16.39
CA PHE A 226 15.95 17.95 -15.85
C PHE A 226 14.55 18.57 -15.96
N TYR A 227 13.56 17.70 -16.09
CA TYR A 227 12.19 18.04 -15.74
C TYR A 227 12.10 18.15 -14.22
N MET A 228 11.55 19.26 -13.72
CA MET A 228 11.35 19.51 -12.30
C MET A 228 9.85 19.52 -12.00
N GLU A 229 9.36 18.55 -11.22
CA GLU A 229 7.93 18.38 -10.91
C GLU A 229 7.28 19.65 -10.31
N HIS A 230 8.03 20.39 -9.49
CA HIS A 230 7.55 21.63 -8.88
C HIS A 230 7.99 22.90 -9.63
N GLY A 231 8.68 22.75 -10.75
CA GLY A 231 9.03 23.84 -11.66
C GLY A 231 10.19 24.71 -11.20
N GLU A 232 11.05 24.24 -10.29
CA GLU A 232 12.32 24.90 -9.95
C GLU A 232 13.16 25.17 -11.20
N ARG A 233 13.76 26.35 -11.27
CA ARG A 233 14.57 26.81 -12.42
C ARG A 233 16.07 26.85 -12.12
N SER A 234 16.43 26.68 -10.85
CA SER A 234 17.80 26.73 -10.34
C SER A 234 17.90 25.92 -9.05
N TYR A 235 19.11 25.52 -8.68
CA TYR A 235 19.33 24.80 -7.43
C TYR A 235 19.01 25.66 -6.20
N GLU A 236 19.18 26.97 -6.30
CA GLU A 236 18.77 27.93 -5.26
C GLU A 236 17.26 27.90 -5.03
N GLU A 237 16.45 27.77 -6.09
CA GLU A 237 15.00 27.58 -5.94
C GLU A 237 14.67 26.23 -5.32
N THR A 238 15.41 25.16 -5.65
CA THR A 238 15.27 23.85 -4.99
C THR A 238 15.56 23.92 -3.49
N LEU A 239 16.56 24.69 -3.07
CA LEU A 239 16.80 24.94 -1.65
C LEU A 239 15.68 25.79 -1.04
N ALA A 240 15.30 26.90 -1.69
CA ALA A 240 14.29 27.82 -1.18
C ALA A 240 12.92 27.14 -0.98
N HIS A 241 12.61 26.11 -1.78
CA HIS A 241 11.42 25.27 -1.61
C HIS A 241 11.31 24.70 -0.18
N TYR A 242 12.44 24.38 0.45
CA TYR A 242 12.52 23.74 1.76
C TYR A 242 12.86 24.71 2.91
N ASP A 243 12.89 26.02 2.69
CA ASP A 243 13.23 27.01 3.74
C ASP A 243 12.33 26.92 4.98
N GLU A 244 11.06 26.59 4.80
CA GLU A 244 10.08 26.48 5.89
C GLU A 244 9.87 25.04 6.39
N TYR A 245 10.65 24.06 5.90
CA TYR A 245 10.52 22.63 6.22
C TYR A 245 11.29 22.18 7.47
N GLY A 246 11.78 23.12 8.28
CA GLY A 246 12.71 22.83 9.38
C GLY A 246 12.13 22.17 10.63
N ASP A 247 10.80 22.18 10.82
CA ASP A 247 10.18 21.75 12.08
C ASP A 247 9.81 20.25 12.09
N VAL A 248 10.84 19.41 12.23
CA VAL A 248 10.75 17.94 12.09
C VAL A 248 10.99 17.17 13.39
N VAL A 249 11.39 17.83 14.48
CA VAL A 249 11.73 17.19 15.76
C VAL A 249 10.47 16.89 16.56
N GLY A 250 10.34 15.67 17.09
CA GLY A 250 9.14 15.18 17.77
C GLY A 250 8.29 14.28 16.88
N ASP A 251 7.21 13.75 17.45
CA ASP A 251 6.31 12.86 16.72
C ASP A 251 5.38 13.63 15.79
N SER A 252 5.04 13.01 14.67
CA SER A 252 4.18 13.55 13.60
C SER A 252 3.14 12.51 13.21
N PRO A 253 1.91 12.89 12.83
CA PRO A 253 0.91 11.95 12.33
C PRO A 253 1.40 11.09 11.16
N LEU A 254 2.36 11.59 10.36
CA LEU A 254 2.95 10.81 9.26
C LEU A 254 3.67 9.55 9.77
N ASN A 255 4.22 9.58 10.98
CA ASN A 255 4.93 8.43 11.58
C ASN A 255 3.99 7.24 11.83
N LEU A 256 2.66 7.43 11.85
CA LEU A 256 1.68 6.33 11.92
C LEU A 256 1.79 5.35 10.74
N GLN A 257 2.42 5.75 9.64
CA GLN A 257 2.66 4.88 8.49
C GLN A 257 3.70 3.79 8.78
N ALA A 258 4.52 3.95 9.83
CA ALA A 258 5.40 2.91 10.35
C ALA A 258 4.66 1.63 10.76
N THR A 259 3.38 1.74 11.11
CA THR A 259 2.56 0.59 11.47
C THR A 259 2.43 -0.41 10.31
N SER A 260 2.51 0.01 9.04
CA SER A 260 2.46 -0.91 7.90
C SER A 260 3.68 -1.85 7.86
N LEU A 261 4.87 -1.35 8.21
CA LEU A 261 6.07 -2.18 8.35
C LEU A 261 5.90 -3.23 9.45
N VAL A 262 5.49 -2.76 10.63
CA VAL A 262 5.31 -3.62 11.81
C VAL A 262 4.20 -4.64 11.58
N MET A 263 3.17 -4.27 10.83
CA MET A 263 2.07 -5.15 10.44
C MET A 263 2.55 -6.26 9.50
N ASN A 264 3.43 -5.95 8.54
CA ASN A 264 4.05 -7.00 7.72
C ASN A 264 4.82 -8.02 8.58
N ALA A 265 5.63 -7.56 9.55
CA ALA A 265 6.31 -8.47 10.47
C ALA A 265 5.34 -9.30 11.32
N TYR A 266 4.25 -8.70 11.80
CA TYR A 266 3.18 -9.41 12.51
C TYR A 266 2.54 -10.50 11.65
N MET A 267 2.15 -10.19 10.41
CA MET A 267 1.42 -11.13 9.55
C MET A 267 2.26 -12.33 9.08
N LEU A 268 3.59 -12.27 9.21
CA LEU A 268 4.50 -13.37 8.86
C LEU A 268 4.57 -14.49 9.90
N ASP A 269 4.56 -14.13 11.19
CA ASP A 269 4.87 -15.05 12.30
C ASP A 269 3.95 -14.88 13.53
N HIS A 270 3.02 -13.92 13.51
CA HIS A 270 2.08 -13.60 14.60
C HIS A 270 2.72 -13.31 15.96
N GLU A 271 3.96 -12.81 15.98
CA GLU A 271 4.64 -12.44 17.23
C GLU A 271 3.88 -11.29 17.93
N ALA A 272 3.37 -11.55 19.13
CA ALA A 272 2.48 -10.63 19.87
C ALA A 272 3.05 -9.21 20.04
N ARG A 273 4.37 -9.09 20.18
CA ARG A 273 5.07 -7.80 20.32
C ARG A 273 4.76 -6.80 19.20
N TYR A 274 4.59 -7.27 17.96
CA TYR A 274 4.31 -6.39 16.82
C TYR A 274 2.88 -5.86 16.88
N ARG A 275 1.92 -6.75 17.18
CA ARG A 275 0.53 -6.37 17.40
C ARG A 275 0.42 -5.37 18.55
N ASP A 276 1.02 -5.68 19.69
CA ASP A 276 0.94 -4.84 20.89
C ASP A 276 1.57 -3.47 20.66
N TRP A 277 2.68 -3.40 19.91
CA TRP A 277 3.29 -2.14 19.52
C TRP A 277 2.36 -1.29 18.65
N ILE A 278 1.75 -1.87 17.61
CA ILE A 278 0.82 -1.15 16.71
C ILE A 278 -0.33 -0.56 17.52
N LEU A 279 -1.00 -1.38 18.34
CA LEU A 279 -2.16 -0.93 19.10
C LEU A 279 -1.77 0.14 20.13
N LYS A 280 -0.68 -0.07 20.87
CA LYS A 280 -0.17 0.93 21.83
C LYS A 280 0.13 2.26 21.13
N TYR A 281 0.81 2.23 19.99
CA TYR A 281 1.21 3.45 19.28
C TYR A 281 0.00 4.23 18.75
N VAL A 282 -0.92 3.54 18.09
CA VAL A 282 -2.15 4.15 17.53
C VAL A 282 -3.08 4.65 18.64
N ASP A 283 -3.24 3.90 19.74
CA ASP A 283 -4.04 4.33 20.90
C ASP A 283 -3.49 5.62 21.52
N GLY A 284 -2.17 5.78 21.59
CA GLY A 284 -1.56 7.04 22.03
C GLY A 284 -1.94 8.24 21.16
N TRP A 285 -2.12 8.04 19.85
CA TRP A 285 -2.61 9.09 18.95
C TRP A 285 -4.10 9.39 19.15
N ILE A 286 -4.93 8.38 19.44
CA ILE A 286 -6.35 8.59 19.80
C ILE A 286 -6.44 9.43 21.08
N GLU A 287 -5.67 9.10 22.12
CA GLU A 287 -5.65 9.85 23.38
C GLU A 287 -5.24 11.31 23.17
N ARG A 288 -4.20 11.55 22.36
CA ARG A 288 -3.75 12.90 22.03
C ARG A 288 -4.78 13.68 21.22
N ALA A 289 -5.47 13.04 20.28
CA ALA A 289 -6.57 13.67 19.53
C ALA A 289 -7.70 14.09 20.47
N ARG A 290 -8.14 13.21 21.37
CA ARG A 290 -9.18 13.52 22.38
C ARG A 290 -8.76 14.69 23.27
N ALA A 291 -7.53 14.67 23.78
CA ALA A 291 -6.98 15.75 24.60
C ALA A 291 -6.84 17.08 23.82
N ASN A 292 -6.77 17.02 22.49
CA ASN A 292 -6.66 18.16 21.59
C ASN A 292 -8.02 18.56 20.96
N GLY A 293 -9.13 18.26 21.63
CA GLY A 293 -10.47 18.65 21.17
C GLY A 293 -10.94 17.84 19.96
N ASP A 294 -10.65 16.54 19.97
CA ASP A 294 -10.99 15.56 18.93
C ASP A 294 -10.38 15.83 17.54
N VAL A 295 -9.29 16.60 17.48
CA VAL A 295 -8.49 16.81 16.26
C VAL A 295 -7.10 16.25 16.47
N ILE A 296 -6.64 15.40 15.55
CA ILE A 296 -5.29 14.84 15.59
C ILE A 296 -4.28 16.01 15.55
N PRO A 297 -3.41 16.17 16.56
CA PRO A 297 -2.41 17.23 16.55
C PRO A 297 -1.38 16.98 15.46
N SER A 298 -0.80 18.03 14.89
CA SER A 298 0.27 17.92 13.91
C SER A 298 1.60 17.48 14.51
N LYS A 299 1.76 17.64 15.83
CA LYS A 299 3.04 17.42 16.49
C LYS A 299 2.91 17.02 17.95
N VAL A 300 3.82 16.15 18.38
CA VAL A 300 4.08 15.80 19.78
C VAL A 300 5.55 16.08 20.11
N GLY A 301 5.82 16.77 21.22
CA GLY A 301 7.18 17.08 21.66
C GLY A 301 7.96 15.83 22.11
N LEU A 302 9.28 16.00 22.30
CA LEU A 302 10.16 14.96 22.86
C LEU A 302 9.85 14.63 24.33
N ASP A 303 8.99 15.42 24.98
CA ASP A 303 8.42 15.18 26.31
C ASP A 303 7.12 14.36 26.26
N GLY A 304 6.70 13.92 25.06
CA GLY A 304 5.46 13.18 24.85
C GLY A 304 4.19 14.04 24.86
N GLN A 305 4.31 15.36 24.97
CA GLN A 305 3.18 16.28 25.09
C GLN A 305 2.86 17.01 23.78
N VAL A 306 1.58 17.28 23.57
CA VAL A 306 1.14 18.17 22.47
C VAL A 306 1.49 19.62 22.83
N PRO A 307 2.20 20.38 21.98
CA PRO A 307 2.58 21.76 22.29
C PRO A 307 1.36 22.69 22.48
N LYS A 308 1.19 23.24 23.69
CA LYS A 308 0.07 24.15 24.00
C LYS A 308 0.07 25.37 23.07
N GLY A 309 -1.09 25.66 22.48
CA GLY A 309 -1.29 26.77 21.52
C GLY A 309 -0.58 26.60 20.16
N ARG A 310 0.17 25.52 19.97
CA ARG A 310 0.95 25.23 18.75
C ARG A 310 0.78 23.79 18.26
N TRP A 311 -0.32 23.13 18.62
CA TRP A 311 -0.65 21.76 18.21
C TRP A 311 -0.73 21.57 16.69
N TRP A 312 -0.98 22.65 15.94
CA TRP A 312 -1.09 22.71 14.48
C TRP A 312 0.25 22.95 13.76
N SER A 313 1.31 23.23 14.50
CA SER A 313 2.66 23.51 13.96
C SER A 313 3.38 22.23 13.52
N GLY A 314 4.51 22.38 12.84
CA GLY A 314 5.28 21.28 12.27
C GLY A 314 5.20 21.26 10.75
N THR A 315 6.24 20.71 10.12
CA THR A 315 6.25 20.44 8.68
C THR A 315 5.09 19.49 8.33
N TYR A 316 4.37 19.77 7.25
CA TYR A 316 3.15 19.07 6.81
C TYR A 316 1.96 19.08 7.78
N GLY A 317 2.02 19.87 8.85
CA GLY A 317 0.93 20.04 9.81
C GLY A 317 -0.27 20.86 9.31
N TRP A 318 -1.24 21.09 10.19
CA TRP A 318 -2.46 21.84 9.92
C TRP A 318 -2.20 23.30 9.52
N GLY A 319 -1.10 23.91 9.99
CA GLY A 319 -0.71 25.26 9.63
C GLY A 319 0.40 25.35 8.60
N PHE A 320 0.71 24.25 7.90
CA PHE A 320 1.84 24.19 6.99
C PHE A 320 1.46 24.70 5.60
N SER A 321 1.77 25.97 5.35
CA SER A 321 1.51 26.63 4.06
C SER A 321 2.78 27.32 3.52
N PRO A 322 3.86 26.59 3.17
CA PRO A 322 5.15 27.18 2.81
C PRO A 322 5.06 28.08 1.56
N VAL A 323 6.04 28.96 1.41
CA VAL A 323 6.18 29.80 0.21
C VAL A 323 6.72 28.98 -0.96
N VAL A 324 6.05 29.05 -2.09
CA VAL A 324 6.49 28.46 -3.36
C VAL A 324 7.47 29.43 -4.02
N PRO A 325 8.76 29.09 -4.16
CA PRO A 325 9.80 30.05 -4.56
C PRO A 325 9.57 30.63 -5.96
N GLN A 326 8.99 29.85 -6.88
CA GLN A 326 8.72 30.25 -8.26
C GLN A 326 7.67 31.37 -8.35
N SER A 327 6.74 31.43 -7.39
CA SER A 327 5.58 32.34 -7.44
C SER A 327 5.52 33.34 -6.27
N GLY A 328 6.21 33.06 -5.17
CA GLY A 328 6.10 33.80 -3.91
C GLY A 328 4.78 33.57 -3.15
N HIS A 329 3.87 32.75 -3.66
CA HIS A 329 2.60 32.44 -3.00
C HIS A 329 2.77 31.34 -1.95
N ARG A 330 1.93 31.38 -0.91
CA ARG A 330 1.83 30.28 0.06
C ARG A 330 0.90 29.20 -0.47
N GLU A 331 1.32 27.95 -0.33
CA GLU A 331 0.54 26.78 -0.76
C GLU A 331 0.26 25.87 0.43
N ASP A 332 -1.00 25.50 0.63
CA ASP A 332 -1.43 24.62 1.72
C ASP A 332 -0.96 23.18 1.49
N ARG A 333 -0.07 22.68 2.36
CA ARG A 333 0.55 21.35 2.24
C ARG A 333 0.29 20.47 3.46
N ASN A 334 -0.92 20.52 4.00
CA ASN A 334 -1.34 19.67 5.11
C ASN A 334 -1.39 18.19 4.70
N ARG A 335 -0.71 17.32 5.45
CA ARG A 335 -0.67 15.85 5.25
C ARG A 335 -1.23 15.05 6.41
N VAL A 336 -1.78 15.68 7.45
CA VAL A 336 -2.42 14.98 8.58
C VAL A 336 -3.44 13.93 8.12
N PRO A 337 -4.27 14.15 7.07
CA PRO A 337 -5.20 13.11 6.59
C PRO A 337 -4.54 11.81 6.15
N ARG A 338 -3.26 11.84 5.72
CA ARG A 338 -2.51 10.65 5.30
C ARG A 338 -2.21 9.68 6.45
N ALA A 339 -2.35 10.13 7.70
CA ALA A 339 -2.18 9.30 8.88
C ALA A 339 -3.24 8.19 9.04
N VAL A 340 -4.33 8.22 8.24
CA VAL A 340 -5.44 7.26 8.31
C VAL A 340 -4.97 5.81 8.21
N VAL A 341 -3.92 5.54 7.43
CA VAL A 341 -3.35 4.20 7.23
C VAL A 341 -3.00 3.52 8.56
N GLY A 342 -2.46 4.25 9.54
CA GLY A 342 -2.14 3.65 10.84
C GLY A 342 -3.37 3.20 11.62
N PHE A 343 -4.47 3.94 11.50
CA PHE A 343 -5.76 3.57 12.09
C PHE A 343 -6.42 2.42 11.32
N MET A 344 -6.27 2.38 9.99
CA MET A 344 -6.74 1.26 9.16
C MET A 344 -6.00 -0.03 9.52
N ASN A 345 -4.69 0.02 9.78
CA ASN A 345 -3.91 -1.13 10.25
C ASN A 345 -4.38 -1.64 11.60
N ALA A 346 -4.64 -0.73 12.55
CA ALA A 346 -5.18 -1.12 13.85
C ALA A 346 -6.61 -1.69 13.75
N TYR A 347 -7.45 -1.13 12.88
CA TYR A 347 -8.78 -1.67 12.59
C TYR A 347 -8.70 -3.06 11.94
N LEU A 348 -7.79 -3.26 10.99
CA LEU A 348 -7.54 -4.55 10.34
C LEU A 348 -7.21 -5.65 11.37
N LEU A 349 -6.45 -5.32 12.43
CA LEU A 349 -6.09 -6.24 13.51
C LEU A 349 -7.24 -6.60 14.45
N THR A 350 -8.24 -5.72 14.62
CA THR A 350 -9.18 -5.83 15.75
C THR A 350 -10.66 -5.73 15.39
N GLY A 351 -11.02 -5.11 14.26
CA GLY A 351 -12.38 -4.68 13.94
C GLY A 351 -12.95 -3.61 14.89
N ASP A 352 -12.11 -3.00 15.75
CA ASP A 352 -12.57 -2.05 16.78
C ASP A 352 -12.85 -0.67 16.19
N ASP A 353 -14.12 -0.27 16.24
CA ASP A 353 -14.62 0.98 15.68
C ASP A 353 -13.99 2.24 16.30
N LYS A 354 -13.31 2.14 17.45
CA LYS A 354 -12.58 3.28 18.05
C LYS A 354 -11.54 3.89 17.09
N TYR A 355 -10.94 3.06 16.23
CA TYR A 355 -9.93 3.52 15.25
C TYR A 355 -10.54 4.33 14.12
N LEU A 356 -11.85 4.17 13.86
CA LEU A 356 -12.60 4.96 12.90
C LEU A 356 -13.28 6.18 13.55
N ASP A 357 -13.73 6.04 14.80
CA ASP A 357 -14.42 7.08 15.56
C ASP A 357 -13.60 8.37 15.71
N VAL A 358 -12.28 8.27 15.89
CA VAL A 358 -11.38 9.42 15.93
C VAL A 358 -11.49 10.30 14.68
N TRP A 359 -11.64 9.71 13.50
CA TRP A 359 -11.80 10.44 12.24
C TRP A 359 -13.21 11.02 12.08
N ARG A 360 -14.24 10.30 12.55
CA ARG A 360 -15.62 10.82 12.56
C ARG A 360 -15.72 12.09 13.40
N ARG A 361 -15.15 12.07 14.61
CA ARG A 361 -15.14 13.24 15.51
C ARG A 361 -14.33 14.39 14.95
N GLN A 362 -13.15 14.12 14.38
CA GLN A 362 -12.37 15.16 13.72
C GLN A 362 -13.15 15.81 12.59
N ASN A 363 -13.81 15.02 11.74
CA ASN A 363 -14.63 15.54 10.65
C ASN A 363 -15.80 16.37 11.19
N ASP A 364 -16.44 15.96 12.30
CA ASP A 364 -17.49 16.74 12.96
C ASP A 364 -16.97 18.09 13.47
N VAL A 365 -15.79 18.12 14.11
CA VAL A 365 -15.17 19.37 14.59
C VAL A 365 -14.89 20.32 13.42
N ILE A 366 -14.33 19.82 12.32
CA ILE A 366 -14.00 20.62 11.13
C ILE A 366 -15.27 21.12 10.43
N ASN A 367 -16.27 20.25 10.25
CA ASN A 367 -17.55 20.61 9.63
C ASN A 367 -18.36 21.60 10.47
N GLY A 368 -18.19 21.58 11.80
CA GLY A 368 -18.73 22.59 12.70
C GLY A 368 -18.21 24.01 12.42
N GLN A 369 -17.12 24.17 11.67
CA GLN A 369 -16.53 25.46 11.31
C GLN A 369 -17.01 26.02 9.97
N LYS A 370 -18.00 25.37 9.34
CA LYS A 370 -18.47 25.73 8.00
C LYS A 370 -18.98 27.16 7.92
N LYS A 371 -18.79 27.77 6.75
CA LYS A 371 -19.22 29.13 6.42
C LYS A 371 -19.84 29.14 5.04
N VAL A 372 -20.68 30.13 4.75
CA VAL A 372 -21.12 30.43 3.39
C VAL A 372 -20.17 31.47 2.81
N LEU A 373 -19.41 31.09 1.79
CA LEU A 373 -18.48 31.95 1.04
C LEU A 373 -18.91 31.92 -0.42
N ASP A 374 -19.11 33.09 -1.04
CA ASP A 374 -19.57 33.22 -2.43
C ASP A 374 -20.81 32.34 -2.76
N GLY A 375 -21.75 32.28 -1.81
CA GLY A 375 -22.98 31.49 -1.93
C GLY A 375 -22.81 29.97 -1.76
N LYS A 376 -21.60 29.48 -1.46
CA LYS A 376 -21.30 28.05 -1.27
C LYS A 376 -20.93 27.75 0.17
N VAL A 377 -21.53 26.69 0.72
CA VAL A 377 -21.05 26.10 1.98
C VAL A 377 -19.61 25.65 1.78
N SER A 378 -18.72 26.11 2.65
CA SER A 378 -17.29 25.83 2.61
C SER A 378 -16.79 25.45 4.01
N THR A 379 -15.84 24.52 4.07
CA THR A 379 -15.22 24.04 5.31
C THR A 379 -13.71 24.23 5.27
N PRO A 380 -13.04 24.47 6.42
CA PRO A 380 -11.61 24.73 6.42
C PRO A 380 -10.81 23.46 6.12
N ARG A 381 -9.57 23.66 5.66
CA ARG A 381 -8.59 22.59 5.42
C ARG A 381 -7.33 22.76 6.28
N MET A 382 -7.17 23.94 6.89
CA MET A 382 -5.98 24.35 7.61
C MET A 382 -6.34 25.00 8.96
N TYR A 383 -5.37 25.05 9.87
CA TYR A 383 -5.47 25.73 11.17
C TYR A 383 -4.16 26.43 11.50
N GLY A 384 -4.22 27.69 11.93
CA GLY A 384 -3.03 28.49 12.25
C GLY A 384 -3.22 29.41 13.44
N PRO A 385 -2.34 30.41 13.62
CA PRO A 385 -2.39 31.32 14.77
C PRO A 385 -3.71 32.08 14.92
N LYS A 386 -4.46 32.25 13.83
CA LYS A 386 -5.76 32.96 13.77
C LYS A 386 -6.96 32.00 13.71
N GLY A 387 -6.76 30.72 13.99
CA GLY A 387 -7.78 29.68 13.90
C GLY A 387 -7.86 29.02 12.51
N TRP A 388 -9.04 28.49 12.18
CA TRP A 388 -9.31 27.77 10.94
C TRP A 388 -9.23 28.66 9.69
N TYR A 389 -8.53 28.19 8.66
CA TYR A 389 -8.39 28.87 7.36
C TYR A 389 -8.33 27.85 6.20
N GLY A 390 -8.06 28.32 4.98
CA GLY A 390 -8.02 27.46 3.78
C GLY A 390 -9.40 26.88 3.48
N TYR A 391 -10.44 27.72 3.49
CA TYR A 391 -11.82 27.27 3.26
C TYR A 391 -12.00 26.83 1.81
N ALA A 392 -12.48 25.61 1.63
CA ALA A 392 -12.80 25.03 0.33
C ALA A 392 -14.29 24.68 0.24
N PRO A 393 -14.90 24.73 -0.97
CA PRO A 393 -16.30 24.37 -1.15
C PRO A 393 -16.63 22.94 -0.69
N GLY A 394 -17.81 22.76 -0.10
CA GLY A 394 -18.33 21.50 0.40
C GLY A 394 -18.00 21.22 1.87
N GLU A 395 -18.57 20.14 2.38
CA GLU A 395 -18.21 19.58 3.69
C GLU A 395 -16.80 18.97 3.63
N TYR A 396 -16.15 18.81 4.79
CA TYR A 396 -14.91 18.07 4.95
C TYR A 396 -15.24 16.57 4.95
N GLN A 397 -14.90 15.90 3.84
CA GLN A 397 -15.17 14.48 3.62
C GLN A 397 -13.89 13.65 3.45
N LEU A 398 -12.70 14.22 3.72
CA LEU A 398 -11.45 13.46 3.62
C LEU A 398 -11.51 12.22 4.52
N ASN A 399 -11.02 11.09 3.99
CA ASN A 399 -11.07 9.76 4.61
C ASN A 399 -12.48 9.17 4.83
N GLY A 400 -13.55 9.86 4.40
CA GLY A 400 -14.93 9.42 4.63
C GLY A 400 -15.27 8.08 3.97
N LEU A 401 -14.69 7.82 2.80
CA LEU A 401 -14.89 6.57 2.07
C LEU A 401 -14.15 5.40 2.71
N GLU A 402 -12.93 5.62 3.24
CA GLU A 402 -12.16 4.63 3.99
C GLU A 402 -12.90 4.22 5.28
N ILE A 403 -13.46 5.20 5.99
CA ILE A 403 -14.28 4.97 7.19
C ILE A 403 -15.49 4.11 6.84
N TRP A 404 -16.24 4.48 5.79
CA TRP A 404 -17.37 3.67 5.33
C TRP A 404 -16.96 2.28 4.90
N TYR A 405 -15.88 2.15 4.12
CA TYR A 405 -15.43 0.86 3.61
C TYR A 405 -15.09 -0.10 4.76
N LEU A 406 -14.38 0.38 5.77
CA LEU A 406 -14.02 -0.43 6.93
C LEU A 406 -15.22 -0.70 7.84
N SER A 407 -16.12 0.27 8.07
CA SER A 407 -17.24 0.09 8.99
C SER A 407 -18.45 -0.62 8.38
N MET A 408 -18.66 -0.49 7.07
CA MET A 408 -19.90 -0.83 6.33
C MET A 408 -21.18 -0.21 6.91
N LYS A 409 -21.07 0.83 7.75
CA LYS A 409 -22.22 1.48 8.38
C LYS A 409 -22.92 2.44 7.42
N ALA A 410 -24.25 2.40 7.41
CA ALA A 410 -25.08 3.33 6.64
C ALA A 410 -24.84 4.80 7.03
N SER A 411 -24.57 5.08 8.32
CA SER A 411 -24.24 6.44 8.78
C SER A 411 -22.94 6.97 8.19
N ASP A 412 -21.96 6.10 7.97
CA ASP A 412 -20.69 6.50 7.34
C ASP A 412 -20.85 6.62 5.82
N ARG A 413 -21.66 5.75 5.20
CA ARG A 413 -22.03 5.87 3.78
C ARG A 413 -22.64 7.22 3.46
N ALA A 414 -23.51 7.71 4.34
CA ALA A 414 -24.18 9.01 4.21
C ALA A 414 -23.23 10.21 4.37
N ARG A 415 -22.09 10.03 5.04
CA ARG A 415 -21.07 11.06 5.25
C ARG A 415 -19.98 11.04 4.18
N ALA A 416 -19.75 9.87 3.56
CA ALA A 416 -18.76 9.70 2.51
C ALA A 416 -19.13 10.43 1.22
N ALA A 417 -18.11 10.78 0.42
CA ALA A 417 -18.34 11.36 -0.91
C ALA A 417 -19.03 10.37 -1.86
N SER A 418 -19.62 10.86 -2.94
CA SER A 418 -20.05 9.98 -4.03
C SER A 418 -18.83 9.44 -4.78
N HIS A 419 -18.97 8.22 -5.30
CA HIS A 419 -17.95 7.58 -6.11
C HIS A 419 -18.62 6.57 -7.06
N PRO A 420 -18.26 6.51 -8.36
CA PRO A 420 -18.95 5.66 -9.34
C PRO A 420 -18.97 4.17 -8.99
N TRP A 421 -17.91 3.65 -8.38
CA TRP A 421 -17.90 2.26 -7.87
C TRP A 421 -18.97 2.02 -6.79
N LEU A 422 -19.32 3.03 -5.99
CA LEU A 422 -20.41 2.89 -5.02
C LEU A 422 -21.77 2.93 -5.70
N ASP A 423 -21.92 3.69 -6.78
CA ASP A 423 -23.15 3.66 -7.57
C ASP A 423 -23.34 2.28 -8.23
N TRP A 424 -22.25 1.61 -8.63
CA TRP A 424 -22.28 0.19 -9.03
C TRP A 424 -22.73 -0.72 -7.88
N LEU A 425 -22.11 -0.63 -6.70
CA LEU A 425 -22.48 -1.45 -5.54
C LEU A 425 -23.92 -1.20 -5.05
N ASP A 426 -24.43 0.03 -5.23
CA ASP A 426 -25.81 0.43 -4.95
C ASP A 426 -26.78 -0.01 -6.06
N GLY A 427 -26.31 -0.66 -7.14
CA GLY A 427 -27.11 -1.12 -8.28
C GLY A 427 -27.59 -0.03 -9.23
N LYS A 428 -27.03 1.19 -9.14
CA LYS A 428 -27.43 2.38 -9.91
C LYS A 428 -26.73 2.51 -11.27
N ASP A 429 -25.55 1.91 -11.43
CA ASP A 429 -24.79 1.94 -12.70
C ASP A 429 -24.29 0.55 -13.11
N PRO A 430 -25.13 -0.26 -13.80
CA PRO A 430 -24.70 -1.58 -14.29
C PRO A 430 -23.65 -1.53 -15.40
N SER A 431 -23.39 -0.35 -15.98
CA SER A 431 -22.37 -0.18 -17.03
C SER A 431 -20.95 0.01 -16.47
N PHE A 432 -20.85 0.32 -15.17
CA PHE A 432 -19.60 0.66 -14.50
C PHE A 432 -18.49 -0.38 -14.70
N PRO A 433 -18.69 -1.71 -14.56
CA PRO A 433 -17.60 -2.67 -14.68
C PRO A 433 -16.87 -2.59 -16.02
N ALA A 434 -17.62 -2.59 -17.14
CA ALA A 434 -17.04 -2.52 -18.46
C ALA A 434 -16.44 -1.13 -18.75
N LYS A 435 -17.04 -0.05 -18.23
CA LYS A 435 -16.53 1.31 -18.38
C LYS A 435 -15.20 1.50 -17.65
N ALA A 436 -15.10 1.05 -16.40
CA ALA A 436 -13.90 1.17 -15.58
C ALA A 436 -12.73 0.36 -16.17
N LEU A 437 -12.97 -0.89 -16.59
CA LEU A 437 -11.94 -1.72 -17.19
C LEU A 437 -11.43 -1.17 -18.53
N ARG A 438 -12.30 -0.59 -19.36
CA ARG A 438 -11.87 0.11 -20.59
C ARG A 438 -11.03 1.35 -20.28
N GLY A 439 -11.42 2.13 -19.27
CA GLY A 439 -10.63 3.29 -18.83
C GLY A 439 -9.22 2.91 -18.35
N ASP A 440 -9.10 1.81 -17.61
CA ASP A 440 -7.78 1.30 -17.19
C ASP A 440 -6.97 0.75 -18.38
N LEU A 441 -7.61 0.11 -19.38
CA LEU A 441 -6.94 -0.28 -20.63
C LEU A 441 -6.43 0.93 -21.43
N GLU A 442 -7.24 1.98 -21.55
CA GLU A 442 -6.86 3.25 -22.19
C GLU A 442 -5.67 3.89 -21.45
N ARG A 443 -5.66 3.83 -20.11
CA ARG A 443 -4.52 4.28 -19.30
C ARG A 443 -3.25 3.48 -19.62
N VAL A 444 -3.31 2.15 -19.63
CA VAL A 444 -2.15 1.29 -19.96
C VAL A 444 -1.61 1.65 -21.36
N GLN A 445 -2.50 1.82 -22.35
CA GLN A 445 -2.12 2.22 -23.70
C GLN A 445 -1.46 3.60 -23.74
N ALA A 446 -1.98 4.57 -22.99
CA ALA A 446 -1.43 5.92 -22.89
C ALA A 446 -0.04 5.91 -22.25
N ARG A 447 0.16 5.15 -21.17
CA ARG A 447 1.48 5.00 -20.51
C ARG A 447 2.49 4.29 -21.39
N ALA A 448 2.08 3.23 -22.10
CA ALA A 448 2.94 2.56 -23.09
C ALA A 448 3.32 3.50 -24.25
N LYS A 449 2.43 4.42 -24.66
CA LYS A 449 2.76 5.46 -25.65
C LYS A 449 3.76 6.46 -25.08
N ALA A 450 3.52 6.97 -23.87
CA ALA A 450 4.45 7.89 -23.19
C ALA A 450 5.85 7.28 -23.06
N GLN A 451 5.96 6.00 -22.71
CA GLN A 451 7.24 5.27 -22.65
C GLN A 451 7.98 5.21 -23.98
N ARG A 452 7.27 5.09 -25.12
CA ARG A 452 7.88 5.10 -26.46
C ARG A 452 8.30 6.50 -26.90
N ASP A 453 7.55 7.52 -26.49
CA ASP A 453 7.80 8.91 -26.86
C ASP A 453 8.83 9.58 -25.94
N ASP A 454 9.15 8.96 -24.80
CA ASP A 454 10.12 9.46 -23.85
C ASP A 454 11.55 9.45 -24.42
N ALA A 455 11.99 10.65 -24.80
CA ALA A 455 13.32 10.94 -25.33
C ALA A 455 14.39 11.15 -24.26
N SER A 456 14.04 11.09 -22.97
CA SER A 456 15.02 11.28 -21.89
C SER A 456 16.08 10.16 -21.89
N THR A 457 17.28 10.53 -21.48
CA THR A 457 18.40 9.61 -21.26
C THR A 457 18.65 9.48 -19.75
N PRO A 458 19.42 8.47 -19.29
CA PRO A 458 19.68 8.30 -17.86
C PRO A 458 20.30 9.53 -17.19
N ASP A 459 21.07 10.32 -17.94
CA ASP A 459 21.73 11.56 -17.50
C ASP A 459 20.83 12.81 -17.56
N THR A 460 19.63 12.72 -18.14
CA THR A 460 18.64 13.82 -18.19
C THR A 460 17.35 13.45 -17.43
N ARG A 461 17.41 12.44 -16.58
CA ARG A 461 16.25 11.91 -15.84
C ARG A 461 16.53 11.90 -14.34
N LEU A 462 15.63 12.51 -13.58
CA LEU A 462 15.55 12.34 -12.12
C LEU A 462 14.72 11.11 -11.77
N ALA A 463 14.84 10.59 -10.55
CA ALA A 463 14.19 9.33 -10.17
C ALA A 463 12.65 9.35 -10.30
N ASP A 464 12.04 10.51 -10.13
CA ASP A 464 10.61 10.79 -10.21
C ASP A 464 10.09 10.96 -11.65
N ALA A 465 10.94 11.34 -12.60
CA ALA A 465 10.54 11.76 -13.94
C ALA A 465 9.82 10.66 -14.78
N ALA A 466 9.98 9.38 -14.42
CA ALA A 466 9.29 8.27 -15.08
C ALA A 466 8.14 7.66 -14.26
N LEU A 467 7.85 8.17 -13.05
CA LEU A 467 6.77 7.68 -12.20
C LEU A 467 5.42 7.78 -12.91
N ASP A 468 5.21 8.89 -13.58
CA ASP A 468 3.99 9.14 -14.33
C ASP A 468 3.92 8.32 -15.62
N ILE A 469 4.94 7.54 -15.95
CA ILE A 469 4.98 6.61 -17.08
C ILE A 469 4.77 5.16 -16.62
N ASN A 470 4.82 4.87 -15.30
CA ASN A 470 4.54 3.52 -14.78
C ASN A 470 3.20 3.00 -15.34
N PRO A 471 3.22 1.88 -16.08
CA PRO A 471 2.05 1.43 -16.83
C PRO A 471 1.03 0.69 -15.96
N ALA A 472 1.37 0.31 -14.73
CA ALA A 472 0.47 -0.45 -13.88
C ALA A 472 -0.86 0.30 -13.65
N SER A 473 -1.96 -0.38 -13.93
CA SER A 473 -3.32 0.10 -13.70
C SER A 473 -4.14 -1.01 -13.05
N VAL A 474 -4.35 -0.86 -11.74
CA VAL A 474 -4.95 -1.89 -10.88
C VAL A 474 -6.28 -1.47 -10.26
N THR A 475 -6.64 -0.18 -10.29
CA THR A 475 -7.80 0.34 -9.54
C THR A 475 -9.11 -0.34 -9.92
N ALA A 476 -9.41 -0.51 -11.22
CA ALA A 476 -10.63 -1.20 -11.63
C ALA A 476 -10.61 -2.68 -11.25
N LEU A 477 -9.45 -3.34 -11.29
CA LEU A 477 -9.30 -4.74 -10.89
C LEU A 477 -9.50 -4.92 -9.37
N ILE A 478 -8.91 -4.06 -8.54
CA ILE A 478 -9.10 -4.07 -7.08
C ILE A 478 -10.59 -3.87 -6.74
N GLN A 479 -11.26 -2.89 -7.36
CA GLN A 479 -12.67 -2.60 -7.11
C GLN A 479 -13.59 -3.73 -7.56
N LEU A 480 -13.37 -4.27 -8.75
CA LEU A 480 -14.30 -5.22 -9.37
C LEU A 480 -13.99 -6.67 -9.01
N MET A 481 -12.73 -7.07 -8.90
CA MET A 481 -12.39 -8.45 -8.53
C MET A 481 -12.45 -8.62 -7.02
N GLU A 482 -11.83 -7.74 -6.27
CA GLU A 482 -11.60 -7.94 -4.84
C GLU A 482 -12.61 -7.23 -3.95
N GLY A 483 -13.43 -6.34 -4.52
CA GLY A 483 -14.29 -5.44 -3.76
C GLY A 483 -13.47 -4.56 -2.82
N GLY A 484 -12.27 -4.13 -3.25
CA GLY A 484 -11.29 -3.41 -2.43
C GLY A 484 -11.17 -1.92 -2.76
N ILE A 485 -10.33 -1.23 -1.97
CA ILE A 485 -9.98 0.19 -2.15
C ILE A 485 -8.49 0.36 -2.41
N HIS A 486 -8.13 1.32 -3.27
CA HIS A 486 -6.74 1.56 -3.70
C HIS A 486 -6.18 2.83 -3.05
N ILE A 487 -5.55 2.67 -1.89
CA ILE A 487 -4.87 3.76 -1.16
C ILE A 487 -3.44 3.87 -1.67
N ALA A 488 -3.28 4.62 -2.77
CA ALA A 488 -2.02 4.74 -3.50
C ALA A 488 -1.90 6.10 -4.20
N ARG A 489 -0.91 6.23 -5.09
CA ARG A 489 -0.76 7.35 -6.02
C ARG A 489 -0.94 6.84 -7.47
N PRO A 490 -1.99 7.25 -8.19
CA PRO A 490 -3.10 8.11 -7.77
C PRO A 490 -4.08 7.39 -6.82
N PRO A 491 -4.83 8.15 -5.98
CA PRO A 491 -5.79 7.58 -5.05
C PRO A 491 -7.07 7.11 -5.77
N TRP A 492 -7.78 6.16 -5.18
CA TRP A 492 -9.05 5.67 -5.74
C TRP A 492 -10.18 6.70 -5.74
N SER A 493 -10.13 7.74 -4.90
CA SER A 493 -11.15 8.79 -4.84
C SER A 493 -10.54 10.17 -4.59
N LYS A 494 -11.31 11.22 -4.93
CA LYS A 494 -10.90 12.62 -4.66
C LYS A 494 -10.90 13.00 -3.18
N SER A 495 -11.63 12.24 -2.34
CA SER A 495 -11.64 12.43 -0.88
C SER A 495 -10.67 11.51 -0.15
N SER A 496 -9.91 10.71 -0.89
CA SER A 496 -8.88 9.84 -0.35
C SER A 496 -7.52 10.50 -0.52
N PRO A 497 -6.64 10.44 0.49
CA PRO A 497 -5.30 10.98 0.36
C PRO A 497 -4.51 10.20 -0.69
N ALA A 498 -3.84 10.91 -1.59
CA ALA A 498 -2.78 10.34 -2.41
C ALA A 498 -1.56 10.07 -1.51
N GLN A 499 -1.28 8.80 -1.22
CA GLN A 499 -0.23 8.36 -0.29
C GLN A 499 0.24 6.96 -0.68
N GLY A 500 1.55 6.71 -0.63
CA GLY A 500 2.13 5.37 -0.77
C GLY A 500 2.23 4.60 0.54
N GLY A 501 2.71 3.36 0.48
CA GLY A 501 3.04 2.55 1.67
C GLY A 501 1.86 1.97 2.44
N ALA A 502 0.63 2.18 1.98
CA ALA A 502 -0.54 1.52 2.54
C ALA A 502 -0.50 0.01 2.26
N LEU A 503 -1.10 -0.77 3.17
CA LEU A 503 -1.34 -2.19 2.93
C LEU A 503 -2.52 -2.38 1.96
N HIS A 504 -2.66 -3.61 1.47
CA HIS A 504 -3.82 -3.99 0.67
C HIS A 504 -5.09 -4.12 1.51
N TYR A 505 -6.19 -3.50 1.07
CA TYR A 505 -7.50 -3.60 1.74
C TYR A 505 -8.56 -4.07 0.75
N ALA A 506 -8.97 -5.33 0.91
CA ALA A 506 -9.87 -6.03 -0.01
C ALA A 506 -10.94 -6.81 0.75
N ARG A 507 -12.13 -6.96 0.15
CA ARG A 507 -13.17 -7.84 0.69
C ARG A 507 -12.88 -9.30 0.39
N LEU A 508 -12.44 -9.59 -0.83
CA LEU A 508 -12.09 -10.92 -1.30
C LEU A 508 -10.70 -10.90 -1.92
N ARG A 509 -10.02 -12.04 -1.85
CA ARG A 509 -8.75 -12.26 -2.52
C ARG A 509 -8.69 -13.66 -3.14
N TYR A 510 -7.93 -13.82 -4.22
CA TYR A 510 -7.90 -15.05 -5.00
C TYR A 510 -6.51 -15.68 -5.07
N PHE A 511 -6.50 -17.01 -5.20
CA PHE A 511 -5.29 -17.80 -5.39
C PHE A 511 -5.51 -18.89 -6.43
N ASP A 512 -4.43 -19.25 -7.12
CA ASP A 512 -4.33 -20.41 -7.99
C ASP A 512 -3.77 -21.58 -7.18
N PRO A 513 -4.62 -22.53 -6.74
CA PRO A 513 -4.18 -23.68 -5.95
C PRO A 513 -3.44 -24.73 -6.77
N GLU A 514 -3.57 -24.74 -8.10
CA GLU A 514 -2.87 -25.69 -8.97
C GLU A 514 -1.40 -25.27 -9.11
N ARG A 515 -1.15 -23.97 -9.31
CA ARG A 515 0.19 -23.39 -9.37
C ARG A 515 0.74 -22.97 -8.01
N ARG A 516 -0.06 -23.05 -6.95
CA ARG A 516 0.25 -22.58 -5.59
C ARG A 516 0.81 -21.15 -5.56
N ARG A 517 0.10 -20.21 -6.18
CA ARG A 517 0.48 -18.78 -6.20
C ARG A 517 -0.69 -17.83 -5.97
N ALA A 518 -0.38 -16.59 -5.63
CA ALA A 518 -1.37 -15.51 -5.54
C ALA A 518 -1.96 -15.17 -6.92
N GLY A 519 -3.21 -14.67 -6.89
CA GLY A 519 -3.96 -14.24 -8.07
C GLY A 519 -4.91 -15.31 -8.60
N VAL A 520 -5.86 -14.88 -9.42
CA VAL A 520 -6.78 -15.82 -10.09
C VAL A 520 -5.99 -16.73 -11.07
N PRO A 521 -6.43 -17.99 -11.26
CA PRO A 521 -5.87 -18.86 -12.28
C PRO A 521 -6.04 -18.28 -13.70
N PRO A 522 -5.34 -18.83 -14.71
CA PRO A 522 -5.62 -18.53 -16.11
C PRO A 522 -7.11 -18.71 -16.43
N ASP A 523 -7.64 -17.86 -17.30
CA ASP A 523 -9.03 -17.86 -17.77
C ASP A 523 -10.12 -17.58 -16.72
N VAL A 524 -9.74 -17.40 -15.44
CA VAL A 524 -10.69 -17.06 -14.38
C VAL A 524 -10.84 -15.55 -14.26
N ALA A 525 -12.09 -15.11 -14.13
CA ALA A 525 -12.48 -13.73 -13.85
C ALA A 525 -13.44 -13.68 -12.65
N ALA A 526 -13.45 -12.57 -11.92
CA ALA A 526 -14.26 -12.36 -10.73
C ALA A 526 -14.90 -10.97 -10.72
N LEU A 527 -16.18 -10.87 -10.40
CA LEU A 527 -16.90 -9.58 -10.30
C LEU A 527 -17.68 -9.50 -9.00
N VAL A 528 -17.23 -8.64 -8.08
CA VAL A 528 -17.95 -8.25 -6.88
C VAL A 528 -19.08 -7.30 -7.24
N GLU A 529 -20.29 -7.70 -6.87
CA GLU A 529 -21.54 -7.00 -7.18
C GLU A 529 -22.13 -6.30 -5.96
N THR A 530 -21.87 -6.80 -4.76
CA THR A 530 -22.52 -6.31 -3.53
C THR A 530 -21.59 -6.47 -2.34
N LEU A 531 -21.57 -5.45 -1.49
CA LEU A 531 -20.85 -5.41 -0.22
C LEU A 531 -21.80 -4.95 0.90
N THR A 532 -21.97 -5.78 1.93
CA THR A 532 -22.59 -5.38 3.21
C THR A 532 -21.63 -5.69 4.36
N ASP A 533 -22.08 -5.45 5.60
CA ASP A 533 -21.30 -5.83 6.78
C ASP A 533 -21.07 -7.34 6.89
N ASP A 534 -22.06 -8.15 6.50
CA ASP A 534 -22.12 -9.60 6.72
C ASP A 534 -22.23 -10.44 5.44
N GLU A 535 -22.30 -9.81 4.27
CA GLU A 535 -22.50 -10.46 2.97
C GLU A 535 -21.61 -9.85 1.89
N THR A 536 -21.20 -10.70 0.94
CA THR A 536 -20.60 -10.29 -0.33
C THR A 536 -21.13 -11.15 -1.45
N VAL A 537 -21.47 -10.53 -2.57
CA VAL A 537 -21.85 -11.24 -3.79
C VAL A 537 -20.74 -11.11 -4.81
N VAL A 538 -20.34 -12.24 -5.39
CA VAL A 538 -19.33 -12.30 -6.45
C VAL A 538 -19.75 -13.26 -7.57
N SER A 539 -19.60 -12.84 -8.82
CA SER A 539 -19.66 -13.71 -9.99
C SER A 539 -18.28 -14.26 -10.32
N LEU A 540 -18.16 -15.58 -10.45
CA LEU A 540 -16.94 -16.27 -10.90
C LEU A 540 -17.20 -16.90 -12.27
N VAL A 541 -16.25 -16.72 -13.20
CA VAL A 541 -16.35 -17.21 -14.58
C VAL A 541 -15.06 -17.89 -14.99
N ASN A 542 -15.18 -19.06 -15.63
CA ASN A 542 -14.09 -19.71 -16.35
C ASN A 542 -14.30 -19.54 -17.86
N LEU A 543 -13.41 -18.77 -18.48
CA LEU A 543 -13.45 -18.44 -19.90
C LEU A 543 -12.88 -19.55 -20.78
N SER A 544 -12.23 -20.57 -20.21
CA SER A 544 -11.65 -21.66 -20.98
C SER A 544 -12.76 -22.57 -21.54
N PRO A 545 -12.83 -22.82 -22.86
CA PRO A 545 -13.82 -23.72 -23.43
C PRO A 545 -13.49 -25.21 -23.21
N THR A 546 -12.27 -25.52 -22.77
CA THR A 546 -11.74 -26.89 -22.72
C THR A 546 -11.17 -27.31 -21.37
N ALA A 547 -10.67 -26.36 -20.57
CA ALA A 547 -10.08 -26.66 -19.27
C ALA A 547 -11.02 -26.28 -18.13
N ALA A 548 -11.13 -27.15 -17.13
CA ALA A 548 -11.65 -26.76 -15.83
C ALA A 548 -10.59 -25.94 -15.08
N ARG A 549 -11.02 -25.04 -14.19
CA ARG A 549 -10.15 -24.24 -13.33
C ARG A 549 -10.51 -24.42 -11.88
N MET A 550 -9.53 -24.44 -10.99
CA MET A 550 -9.75 -24.33 -9.55
C MET A 550 -9.28 -22.96 -9.09
N VAL A 551 -10.11 -22.27 -8.31
CA VAL A 551 -9.76 -20.98 -7.71
C VAL A 551 -10.05 -21.04 -6.21
N THR A 552 -9.10 -20.59 -5.40
CA THR A 552 -9.33 -20.41 -3.96
C THR A 552 -9.81 -18.98 -3.72
N VAL A 553 -10.95 -18.84 -3.04
CA VAL A 553 -11.54 -17.57 -2.63
C VAL A 553 -11.28 -17.38 -1.14
N GLN A 554 -10.66 -16.26 -0.78
CA GLN A 554 -10.36 -15.87 0.60
C GLN A 554 -11.17 -14.65 1.01
N GLY A 555 -11.64 -14.63 2.26
CA GLY A 555 -12.23 -13.45 2.89
C GLY A 555 -11.16 -12.52 3.44
N GLY A 556 -11.11 -11.28 2.96
CA GLY A 556 -10.10 -10.28 3.32
C GLY A 556 -8.79 -10.42 2.53
N ALA A 557 -7.99 -9.35 2.52
CA ALA A 557 -6.68 -9.35 1.85
C ALA A 557 -5.69 -10.34 2.49
N TYR A 558 -5.85 -10.59 3.78
CA TYR A 558 -4.95 -11.36 4.64
C TYR A 558 -5.68 -12.47 5.42
N GLY A 559 -6.88 -12.87 5.00
CA GLY A 559 -7.66 -13.93 5.64
C GLY A 559 -8.35 -13.49 6.94
N GLU A 560 -8.41 -12.20 7.21
CA GLU A 560 -8.98 -11.60 8.42
C GLU A 560 -10.51 -11.75 8.51
N HIS A 561 -11.19 -12.11 7.41
CA HIS A 561 -12.63 -12.39 7.41
C HIS A 561 -12.88 -13.90 7.47
N GLN A 562 -13.93 -14.30 8.20
CA GLN A 562 -14.41 -15.67 8.25
C GLN A 562 -15.59 -15.82 7.30
N ILE A 563 -15.49 -16.71 6.32
CA ILE A 563 -16.59 -17.06 5.43
C ILE A 563 -17.41 -18.15 6.12
N LEU A 564 -18.64 -17.82 6.52
CA LEU A 564 -19.53 -18.71 7.25
C LEU A 564 -20.22 -19.71 6.31
N GLY A 565 -20.61 -19.25 5.12
CA GLY A 565 -21.24 -20.10 4.12
C GLY A 565 -21.32 -19.45 2.75
N ALA A 566 -21.55 -20.28 1.74
CA ALA A 566 -21.69 -19.85 0.35
C ALA A 566 -22.91 -20.51 -0.31
N ALA A 567 -23.66 -19.73 -1.08
CA ALA A 567 -24.72 -20.21 -1.97
C ALA A 567 -24.33 -19.97 -3.43
N ILE A 568 -24.64 -20.92 -4.32
CA ILE A 568 -24.44 -20.81 -5.76
C ILE A 568 -25.79 -20.53 -6.41
N GLY A 569 -25.92 -19.40 -7.10
CA GLY A 569 -27.19 -18.95 -7.67
C GLY A 569 -28.27 -18.81 -6.60
N GLU A 570 -29.43 -19.44 -6.83
CA GLU A 570 -30.55 -19.50 -5.87
C GLU A 570 -30.49 -20.77 -4.99
N GLY A 571 -29.37 -21.49 -5.00
CA GLY A 571 -29.18 -22.70 -4.20
C GLY A 571 -29.15 -22.42 -2.69
N ALA A 572 -29.30 -23.48 -1.90
CA ALA A 572 -29.16 -23.40 -0.45
C ALA A 572 -27.74 -22.97 -0.04
N VAL A 573 -27.64 -22.19 1.03
CA VAL A 573 -26.36 -21.84 1.65
C VAL A 573 -25.71 -23.11 2.21
N GLN A 574 -24.48 -23.39 1.79
CA GLN A 574 -23.66 -24.46 2.33
C GLN A 574 -22.63 -23.88 3.29
N ALA A 575 -22.41 -24.55 4.42
CA ALA A 575 -21.44 -24.12 5.41
C ALA A 575 -20.01 -24.19 4.82
N VAL A 576 -19.22 -23.17 5.12
CA VAL A 576 -17.79 -23.11 4.81
C VAL A 576 -16.99 -23.05 6.10
N ASP A 577 -17.35 -22.11 6.98
CA ASP A 577 -16.70 -21.80 8.26
C ASP A 577 -15.16 -21.81 8.19
N ALA A 578 -14.62 -21.06 7.24
CA ALA A 578 -13.17 -20.91 7.05
C ALA A 578 -12.81 -19.53 6.50
N SER A 579 -11.54 -19.14 6.62
CA SER A 579 -11.02 -17.90 6.00
C SER A 579 -10.92 -17.98 4.48
N ALA A 580 -10.92 -19.19 3.90
CA ALA A 580 -10.88 -19.42 2.47
C ALA A 580 -11.50 -20.76 2.09
N PHE A 581 -11.95 -20.90 0.84
CA PHE A 581 -12.43 -22.16 0.26
C PHE A 581 -12.12 -22.24 -1.24
N THR A 582 -12.12 -23.45 -1.80
CA THR A 582 -11.79 -23.67 -3.22
C THR A 582 -13.03 -24.02 -4.04
N VAL A 583 -13.17 -23.37 -5.19
CA VAL A 583 -14.23 -23.61 -6.19
C VAL A 583 -13.61 -24.23 -7.43
N ARG A 584 -14.21 -25.31 -7.93
CA ARG A 584 -13.94 -25.86 -9.26
C ARG A 584 -14.95 -25.32 -10.26
N LEU A 585 -14.47 -24.66 -11.31
CA LEU A 585 -15.26 -24.17 -12.44
C LEU A 585 -15.04 -25.11 -13.63
N ALA A 586 -16.10 -25.72 -14.14
CA ALA A 586 -16.05 -26.50 -15.39
C ALA A 586 -15.68 -25.59 -16.60
N PRO A 587 -15.27 -26.16 -17.75
CA PRO A 587 -15.03 -25.37 -18.95
C PRO A 587 -16.26 -24.55 -19.36
N GLY A 588 -16.07 -23.27 -19.69
CA GLY A 588 -17.11 -22.34 -20.14
C GLY A 588 -18.24 -22.13 -19.11
N SER A 589 -17.95 -22.34 -17.83
CA SER A 589 -18.94 -22.24 -16.76
C SER A 589 -18.77 -20.98 -15.92
N GLY A 590 -19.83 -20.59 -15.24
CA GLY A 590 -19.78 -19.50 -14.27
C GLY A 590 -21.00 -19.50 -13.37
N ALA A 591 -20.89 -18.81 -12.25
CA ALA A 591 -22.00 -18.64 -11.32
C ALA A 591 -21.81 -17.39 -10.46
N ARG A 592 -22.96 -16.88 -10.00
CA ARG A 592 -23.05 -15.90 -8.91
C ARG A 592 -22.98 -16.64 -7.58
N LEU A 593 -22.11 -16.22 -6.69
CA LEU A 593 -21.94 -16.74 -5.34
C LEU A 593 -22.35 -15.67 -4.32
N THR A 594 -23.21 -16.04 -3.38
CA THR A 594 -23.53 -15.22 -2.21
C THR A 594 -22.78 -15.77 -1.01
N LEU A 595 -21.89 -14.97 -0.44
CA LEU A 595 -21.03 -15.34 0.68
C LEU A 595 -21.52 -14.66 1.96
N LYS A 596 -21.89 -15.46 2.95
CA LYS A 596 -22.10 -14.97 4.33
C LYS A 596 -20.78 -14.97 5.07
N MET A 597 -20.49 -13.89 5.78
CA MET A 597 -19.19 -13.74 6.44
C MET A 597 -19.26 -12.93 7.73
N LYS A 598 -18.25 -13.12 8.57
CA LYS A 598 -17.94 -12.24 9.69
C LYS A 598 -16.62 -11.55 9.39
N ARG A 599 -16.65 -10.22 9.32
CA ARG A 599 -15.44 -9.43 9.08
C ARG A 599 -14.57 -9.31 10.33
N HIS A 600 -13.27 -9.14 10.11
CA HIS A 600 -12.24 -8.99 11.14
C HIS A 600 -12.34 -10.04 12.27
N ALA A 601 -12.70 -11.26 11.90
CA ALA A 601 -12.89 -12.38 12.83
C ALA A 601 -11.58 -13.10 13.16
N ASN A 602 -10.63 -13.06 12.22
CA ASN A 602 -9.37 -13.79 12.29
C ASN A 602 -8.20 -12.82 12.39
N GLN A 603 -7.08 -13.27 12.97
CA GLN A 603 -5.85 -12.50 12.88
C GLN A 603 -5.32 -12.53 11.44
N PRO A 604 -4.96 -11.37 10.86
CA PRO A 604 -4.48 -11.29 9.47
C PRO A 604 -3.15 -12.01 9.32
N THR A 605 -2.93 -12.66 8.17
CA THR A 605 -1.72 -13.41 7.85
C THR A 605 -1.32 -13.26 6.39
N LEU A 606 -0.01 -13.28 6.14
CA LEU A 606 0.56 -13.37 4.79
C LEU A 606 0.64 -14.83 4.28
N SER A 607 0.44 -15.82 5.16
CA SER A 607 0.45 -17.22 4.77
C SER A 607 -0.67 -17.52 3.78
N PHE A 608 -0.32 -18.20 2.69
CA PHE A 608 -1.30 -18.65 1.70
C PHE A 608 -2.25 -19.68 2.28
N PRO A 609 -3.47 -19.82 1.73
CA PRO A 609 -4.49 -20.71 2.29
C PRO A 609 -4.03 -22.15 2.53
N TRP A 610 -3.17 -22.69 1.68
CA TRP A 610 -2.64 -24.06 1.78
C TRP A 610 -1.40 -24.20 2.69
N ASP A 611 -0.84 -23.10 3.19
CA ASP A 611 0.29 -23.09 4.13
C ASP A 611 -0.17 -22.85 5.58
N ARG A 612 -1.46 -22.55 5.79
CA ARG A 612 -2.03 -22.39 7.13
C ARG A 612 -2.16 -23.74 7.81
N ALA A 613 -1.67 -23.84 9.04
CA ALA A 613 -1.99 -24.98 9.90
C ALA A 613 -3.51 -24.98 10.12
N GLY A 614 -4.15 -26.12 9.81
CA GLY A 614 -5.59 -26.31 9.98
C GLY A 614 -6.04 -26.40 11.43
#